data_AF-A0AAD7DSL1-F1
#
_entry.id   AF-A0AAD7DSL1-F1
#
_cell.length_a   1.000
_cell.length_b   1.000
_cell.length_c   1.000
_cell.angle_alpha   90.00
_cell.angle_beta   90.00
_cell.angle_gamma   90.00
#
_symmetry.space_group_name_H-M   'P 1'
#
loop_
_entity.id
_entity.type
_entity.pdbx_description
1 polymer ?
#
loop_
_entity_poly.entity_id
_entity_poly.type
_entity_poly.pdbx_seq_one_letter_code
_entity_poly.pdbx_strand_id
1 'polypeptide(L)'
;MSSMSLGARMVGRWKSGAPVDLAPLVDDPALGADPTRNNNFAFAHPDTTLATDQSRCPFSAHIRKTRPRADLGTPEDATHHIMRAGIPYGPEVTDAEASSSTTSAECGLAFACYQSNIGNGFQFLTRFWANSATFVHSSVGVVPVIGALASAQRVIGGLNLTDFTNTTTLTANFIVSRGGEYFFTPSLSAIANPLSV
;
A
#
# COMPACT_ATOMS: atom_id res chain seq x y z
N MET A 1 13.61 -10.60 -13.99
CA MET A 1 12.44 -10.52 -13.09
C MET A 1 11.18 -10.56 -13.95
N SER A 2 10.17 -11.37 -13.62
CA SER A 2 8.88 -11.28 -14.32
C SER A 2 8.15 -10.00 -13.92
N SER A 3 7.39 -9.38 -14.83
CA SER A 3 6.61 -8.16 -14.53
C SER A 3 5.64 -8.35 -13.36
N MET A 4 5.10 -9.57 -13.20
CA MET A 4 4.22 -9.92 -12.08
C MET A 4 4.94 -9.86 -10.72
N SER A 5 6.20 -10.31 -10.67
CA SER A 5 7.01 -10.23 -9.45
C SER A 5 7.29 -8.78 -9.03
N LEU A 6 7.54 -7.89 -9.99
CA LEU A 6 7.74 -6.47 -9.70
C LEU A 6 6.49 -5.82 -9.09
N GLY A 7 5.32 -6.05 -9.68
CA GLY A 7 4.05 -5.54 -9.16
C GLY A 7 3.74 -6.07 -7.76
N ALA A 8 3.98 -7.36 -7.53
CA ALA A 8 3.80 -7.97 -6.21
C ALA A 8 4.69 -7.33 -5.15
N ARG A 9 5.94 -6.99 -5.50
CA ARG A 9 6.89 -6.32 -4.60
C ARG A 9 6.53 -4.86 -4.34
N MET A 10 5.98 -4.13 -5.32
CA MET A 10 5.48 -2.76 -5.11
C MET A 10 4.30 -2.72 -4.12
N VAL A 11 3.41 -3.71 -4.18
CA VAL A 11 2.25 -3.80 -3.29
C VAL A 11 2.60 -4.44 -1.94
N GLY A 12 3.48 -5.45 -1.96
CA GLY A 12 3.78 -6.39 -0.87
C GLY A 12 2.84 -7.61 -0.84
N ARG A 13 2.03 -7.80 -1.89
CA ARG A 13 1.19 -8.98 -2.11
C ARG A 13 1.08 -9.29 -3.59
N TRP A 14 0.96 -10.56 -3.93
CA TRP A 14 0.56 -11.01 -5.26
C TRP A 14 -0.90 -10.63 -5.55
N LYS A 15 -1.30 -10.67 -6.82
CA LYS A 15 -2.70 -10.40 -7.23
C LYS A 15 -3.69 -11.37 -6.58
N SER A 16 -3.26 -12.58 -6.25
CA SER A 16 -4.05 -13.57 -5.49
C SER A 16 -4.36 -13.17 -4.05
N GLY A 17 -3.60 -12.22 -3.49
CA GLY A 17 -3.63 -11.85 -2.08
C GLY A 17 -2.49 -12.44 -1.24
N ALA A 18 -1.71 -13.40 -1.77
CA ALA A 18 -0.59 -13.99 -1.05
C ALA A 18 0.47 -12.92 -0.68
N PRO A 19 0.90 -12.81 0.60
CA PRO A 19 1.92 -11.84 0.98
C PRO A 19 3.30 -12.26 0.50
N VAL A 20 4.03 -11.34 -0.13
CA VAL A 20 5.41 -11.62 -0.60
C VAL A 20 6.37 -11.90 0.56
N ASP A 21 6.02 -11.50 1.79
CA ASP A 21 6.77 -11.84 2.99
C ASP A 21 6.82 -13.36 3.26
N LEU A 22 5.74 -14.07 2.91
CA LEU A 22 5.62 -15.53 3.07
C LEU A 22 5.88 -16.29 1.76
N ALA A 23 5.54 -15.70 0.62
CA ALA A 23 5.74 -16.28 -0.72
C ALA A 23 6.55 -15.31 -1.60
N PRO A 24 7.88 -15.17 -1.40
CA PRO A 24 8.66 -14.07 -1.97
C PRO A 24 8.98 -14.19 -3.46
N LEU A 25 9.01 -15.40 -4.00
CA LEU A 25 9.48 -15.66 -5.37
C LEU A 25 8.37 -16.05 -6.34
N VAL A 26 7.35 -16.74 -5.85
CA VAL A 26 6.25 -17.30 -6.66
C VAL A 26 4.93 -17.06 -5.93
N ASP A 27 3.88 -16.78 -6.70
CA ASP A 27 2.52 -16.63 -6.17
C ASP A 27 2.02 -17.95 -5.55
N ASP A 28 1.22 -17.85 -4.51
CA ASP A 28 0.52 -18.97 -3.88
C ASP A 28 -0.96 -18.60 -3.69
N PRO A 29 -1.82 -18.87 -4.69
CA PRO A 29 -3.24 -18.54 -4.60
C PRO A 29 -3.98 -19.21 -3.43
N ALA A 30 -3.54 -20.40 -3.00
CA ALA A 30 -4.12 -21.09 -1.86
C ALA A 30 -3.78 -20.39 -0.54
N LEU A 31 -2.56 -19.86 -0.40
CA LEU A 31 -2.21 -18.97 0.70
C LEU A 31 -3.01 -17.66 0.62
N GLY A 32 -3.14 -17.05 -0.55
CA GLY A 32 -3.87 -15.79 -0.74
C GLY A 32 -5.33 -15.87 -0.31
N ALA A 33 -6.02 -16.96 -0.66
CA ALA A 33 -7.42 -17.21 -0.35
C ALA A 33 -7.70 -17.58 1.12
N ASP A 34 -6.66 -17.88 1.91
CA ASP A 34 -6.83 -18.35 3.29
C ASP A 34 -6.73 -17.19 4.31
N PRO A 35 -7.84 -16.75 4.92
CA PRO A 35 -7.85 -15.62 5.85
C PRO A 35 -7.11 -15.91 7.16
N THR A 36 -6.85 -17.18 7.49
CA THR A 36 -6.11 -17.57 8.71
C THR A 36 -4.59 -17.50 8.51
N ARG A 37 -4.13 -17.57 7.25
CA ARG A 37 -2.69 -17.59 6.90
C ARG A 37 -2.24 -16.32 6.19
N ASN A 38 -3.06 -15.72 5.33
CA ASN A 38 -2.67 -14.63 4.45
C ASN A 38 -2.27 -13.31 5.14
N ASN A 39 -2.46 -13.22 6.46
CA ASN A 39 -2.05 -12.06 7.26
C ASN A 39 -1.11 -12.42 8.42
N ASN A 40 -0.74 -13.70 8.57
CA ASN A 40 0.08 -14.22 9.67
C ASN A 40 1.58 -14.01 9.42
N PHE A 41 2.03 -12.77 9.49
CA PHE A 41 3.44 -12.39 9.30
C PHE A 41 3.75 -11.07 10.00
N ALA A 42 5.03 -10.75 10.20
CA ALA A 42 5.46 -9.52 10.88
C ALA A 42 6.61 -8.79 10.17
N PHE A 43 7.06 -9.26 9.00
CA PHE A 43 8.29 -8.86 8.30
C PHE A 43 9.60 -9.25 8.98
N ALA A 44 9.57 -9.62 10.27
CA ALA A 44 10.72 -10.19 10.97
C ALA A 44 10.82 -11.69 10.72
N HIS A 45 12.02 -12.15 10.37
CA HIS A 45 12.34 -13.56 10.13
C HIS A 45 13.57 -13.94 10.97
N PRO A 46 13.61 -15.15 11.58
CA PRO A 46 14.68 -15.53 12.50
C PRO A 46 16.04 -15.73 11.82
N ASP A 47 16.04 -15.93 10.50
CA ASP A 47 17.21 -16.15 9.65
C ASP A 47 17.79 -14.86 9.05
N THR A 48 17.17 -13.69 9.29
CA THR A 48 17.58 -12.42 8.69
C THR A 48 17.55 -11.24 9.68
N THR A 49 18.21 -10.14 9.31
CA THR A 49 18.17 -8.90 10.08
C THR A 49 17.07 -7.99 9.52
N LEU A 50 16.02 -7.75 10.32
CA LEU A 50 14.87 -6.94 9.93
C LEU A 50 15.24 -5.59 9.28
N ALA A 51 16.27 -4.92 9.82
CA ALA A 51 16.67 -3.59 9.39
C ALA A 51 17.33 -3.53 8.00
N THR A 52 17.77 -4.67 7.46
CA THR A 52 18.49 -4.74 6.17
C THR A 52 17.86 -5.73 5.18
N ASP A 53 17.00 -6.64 5.64
CA ASP A 53 16.41 -7.66 4.78
C ASP A 53 15.22 -7.13 3.97
N GLN A 54 15.45 -7.02 2.67
CA GLN A 54 14.43 -6.74 1.67
C GLN A 54 14.21 -7.92 0.73
N SER A 55 14.81 -9.09 1.00
CA SER A 55 14.72 -10.26 0.12
C SER A 55 13.28 -10.72 -0.07
N ARG A 56 12.49 -10.68 1.00
CA ARG A 56 11.09 -11.11 0.99
C ARG A 56 10.14 -9.98 0.60
N CYS A 57 10.10 -8.91 1.40
CA CYS A 57 9.24 -7.75 1.17
C CYS A 57 10.06 -6.45 1.19
N PRO A 58 10.03 -5.62 0.13
CA PRO A 58 10.71 -4.32 0.13
C PRO A 58 10.21 -3.41 1.26
N PHE A 59 11.11 -2.60 1.84
CA PHE A 59 10.72 -1.57 2.82
C PHE A 59 9.78 -0.51 2.21
N SER A 60 9.82 -0.33 0.89
CA SER A 60 8.99 0.59 0.14
C SER A 60 7.61 0.02 -0.22
N ALA A 61 7.35 -1.27 0.02
CA ALA A 61 6.11 -1.92 -0.36
C ALA A 61 4.89 -1.24 0.28
N HIS A 62 3.80 -1.11 -0.49
CA HIS A 62 2.59 -0.40 -0.07
C HIS A 62 2.06 -0.86 1.30
N ILE A 63 1.92 -2.18 1.52
CA ILE A 63 1.41 -2.70 2.81
C ILE A 63 2.40 -2.52 3.96
N ARG A 64 3.71 -2.52 3.70
CA ARG A 64 4.75 -2.40 4.73
C ARG A 64 4.86 -0.95 5.18
N LYS A 65 4.81 0.00 4.25
CA LYS A 65 4.73 1.43 4.56
C LYS A 65 3.45 1.82 5.29
N THR A 66 2.30 1.24 4.93
CA THR A 66 1.00 1.61 5.54
C THR A 66 0.66 0.84 6.81
N ARG A 67 1.36 -0.27 7.08
CA ARG A 67 1.29 -1.03 8.34
C ARG A 67 2.65 -1.70 8.59
N PRO A 68 3.62 -1.02 9.22
CA PRO A 68 5.02 -1.49 9.32
C PRO A 68 5.26 -2.70 10.23
N ARG A 69 4.28 -3.09 11.06
CA ARG A 69 4.39 -4.23 11.98
C ARG A 69 5.68 -4.16 12.80
N ALA A 70 6.55 -5.18 12.72
CA ALA A 70 7.77 -5.25 13.50
C ALA A 70 8.78 -4.14 13.18
N ASP A 71 8.67 -3.44 12.04
CA ASP A 71 9.55 -2.31 11.72
C ASP A 71 9.41 -1.15 12.73
N LEU A 72 8.27 -1.04 13.43
CA LEU A 72 8.04 -0.08 14.51
C LEU A 72 8.08 -0.74 15.91
N GLY A 73 8.54 -1.98 16.00
CA GLY A 73 8.64 -2.74 17.24
C GLY A 73 7.50 -3.74 17.46
N THR A 74 7.62 -4.49 18.56
CA THR A 74 6.63 -5.47 19.02
C THR A 74 6.33 -5.22 20.50
N PRO A 75 5.05 -5.19 20.95
CA PRO A 75 3.83 -5.39 20.17
C PRO A 75 3.58 -4.28 19.13
N GLU A 76 2.75 -4.57 18.13
CA GLU A 76 2.44 -3.61 17.06
C GLU A 76 1.69 -2.38 17.60
N ASP A 77 2.10 -1.19 17.16
CA ASP A 77 1.38 0.06 17.41
C ASP A 77 0.15 0.17 16.50
N ALA A 78 -1.04 0.20 17.12
CA ALA A 78 -2.32 0.34 16.43
C ALA A 78 -2.80 1.79 16.27
N THR A 79 -2.04 2.79 16.76
CA THR A 79 -2.42 4.21 16.75
C THR A 79 -2.75 4.74 15.35
N HIS A 80 -2.10 4.19 14.33
CA HIS A 80 -2.23 4.62 12.93
C HIS A 80 -3.12 3.72 12.08
N HIS A 81 -3.84 2.77 12.69
CA HIS A 81 -4.70 1.86 11.94
C HIS A 81 -5.94 2.58 11.41
N ILE A 82 -6.35 2.15 10.21
CA ILE A 82 -7.57 2.61 9.55
C ILE A 82 -8.41 1.41 9.12
N MET A 83 -9.73 1.55 9.21
CA MET A 83 -10.65 0.61 8.55
C MET A 83 -10.88 1.08 7.12
N ARG A 84 -10.65 0.23 6.12
CA ARG A 84 -10.83 0.58 4.70
C ARG A 84 -12.14 0.00 4.18
N ALA A 85 -12.93 0.82 3.48
CA ALA A 85 -14.18 0.44 2.84
C ALA A 85 -14.26 0.98 1.40
N GLY A 86 -13.12 1.05 0.71
CA GLY A 86 -13.05 1.53 -0.66
C GLY A 86 -13.63 0.51 -1.65
N ILE A 87 -14.16 1.01 -2.77
CA ILE A 87 -14.73 0.23 -3.86
C ILE A 87 -14.18 0.72 -5.21
N PRO A 88 -13.85 -0.17 -6.17
CA PRO A 88 -13.48 0.26 -7.52
C PRO A 88 -14.59 1.06 -8.21
N TYR A 89 -14.23 1.96 -9.13
CA TYR A 89 -15.17 2.67 -9.98
C TYR A 89 -14.67 2.76 -11.43
N GLY A 90 -15.60 3.06 -12.34
CA GLY A 90 -15.32 3.17 -13.77
C GLY A 90 -15.43 1.83 -14.48
N PRO A 91 -15.26 1.83 -15.82
CA PRO A 91 -15.29 0.61 -16.62
C PRO A 91 -14.02 -0.22 -16.41
N GLU A 92 -14.10 -1.50 -16.74
CA GLU A 92 -12.91 -2.34 -16.91
C GLU A 92 -12.06 -1.83 -18.08
N VAL A 93 -10.76 -2.15 -18.04
CA VAL A 93 -9.82 -1.80 -19.11
C VAL A 93 -10.24 -2.48 -20.41
N THR A 94 -10.40 -1.70 -21.47
CA THR A 94 -10.76 -2.22 -22.80
C THR A 94 -9.55 -2.81 -23.53
N ASP A 95 -9.79 -3.68 -24.52
CA ASP A 95 -8.72 -4.21 -25.38
C ASP A 95 -7.92 -3.12 -26.10
N ALA A 96 -8.59 -2.02 -26.47
CA ALA A 96 -7.97 -0.86 -27.12
C ALA A 96 -7.02 -0.12 -26.17
N GLU A 97 -7.41 0.08 -24.91
CA GLU A 97 -6.55 0.68 -23.87
C GLU A 97 -5.38 -0.24 -23.53
N ALA A 98 -5.62 -1.54 -23.37
CA ALA A 98 -4.58 -2.53 -23.12
C ALA A 98 -3.54 -2.57 -24.25
N SER A 99 -3.99 -2.56 -25.51
CA SER A 99 -3.11 -2.61 -26.69
C SER A 99 -2.32 -1.31 -26.89
N SER A 100 -2.90 -0.16 -26.55
CA SER A 100 -2.26 1.16 -26.68
C SER A 100 -1.46 1.59 -25.45
N SER A 101 -1.52 0.82 -24.35
CA SER A 101 -0.93 1.18 -23.05
C SER A 101 -1.33 2.58 -22.57
N THR A 102 -2.53 3.03 -22.93
CA THR A 102 -3.02 4.39 -22.69
C THR A 102 -4.43 4.33 -22.13
N THR A 103 -4.64 4.95 -20.97
CA THR A 103 -5.97 5.09 -20.36
C THR A 103 -6.81 6.12 -21.12
N SER A 104 -8.03 5.75 -21.49
CA SER A 104 -8.98 6.60 -22.22
C SER A 104 -10.24 6.90 -21.41
N ALA A 105 -10.67 5.97 -20.57
CA ALA A 105 -11.80 6.13 -19.65
C ALA A 105 -11.30 6.25 -18.20
N GLU A 106 -12.01 7.05 -17.40
CA GLU A 106 -11.66 7.18 -15.98
C GLU A 106 -12.10 5.93 -15.21
N CYS A 107 -11.14 5.30 -14.54
CA CYS A 107 -11.35 4.20 -13.60
C CYS A 107 -10.41 4.35 -12.41
N GLY A 108 -10.77 3.74 -11.28
CA GLY A 108 -9.90 3.79 -10.11
C GLY A 108 -10.55 3.20 -8.87
N LEU A 109 -10.19 3.77 -7.71
CA LEU A 109 -10.70 3.37 -6.40
C LEU A 109 -11.39 4.56 -5.75
N ALA A 110 -12.69 4.44 -5.47
CA ALA A 110 -13.39 5.32 -4.56
C ALA A 110 -12.93 4.95 -3.14
N PHE A 111 -11.83 5.57 -2.70
CA PHE A 111 -11.20 5.26 -1.44
C PHE A 111 -12.00 5.85 -0.27
N ALA A 112 -12.44 4.99 0.64
CA ALA A 112 -13.04 5.37 1.90
C ALA A 112 -12.31 4.68 3.04
N CYS A 113 -12.06 5.42 4.13
CA CYS A 113 -11.52 4.84 5.35
C CYS A 113 -12.05 5.53 6.59
N TYR A 114 -12.07 4.80 7.69
CA TYR A 114 -12.58 5.22 8.99
C TYR A 114 -11.48 5.17 10.03
N GLN A 115 -11.49 6.19 10.89
CA GLN A 115 -10.61 6.37 12.03
C GLN A 115 -11.30 7.32 13.01
N SER A 116 -10.94 7.24 14.29
CA SER A 116 -11.40 8.19 15.31
C SER A 116 -10.67 9.54 15.24
N ASN A 117 -9.46 9.56 14.67
CA ASN A 117 -8.64 10.77 14.50
C ASN A 117 -7.97 10.76 13.12
N ILE A 118 -8.42 11.64 12.22
CA ILE A 118 -7.90 11.76 10.85
C ILE A 118 -6.42 12.12 10.82
N GLY A 119 -5.95 12.92 11.79
CA GLY A 119 -4.55 13.30 11.95
C GLY A 119 -3.64 12.14 12.33
N ASN A 120 -4.19 11.07 12.92
CA ASN A 120 -3.45 9.84 13.25
C ASN A 120 -3.65 8.72 12.21
N GLY A 121 -4.75 8.72 11.46
CA GLY A 121 -5.04 7.73 10.41
C GLY A 121 -4.59 8.20 9.03
N PHE A 122 -5.55 8.41 8.13
CA PHE A 122 -5.30 8.73 6.71
C PHE A 122 -4.25 9.82 6.46
N GLN A 123 -4.31 10.95 7.16
CA GLN A 123 -3.35 12.04 6.93
C GLN A 123 -1.93 11.61 7.32
N PHE A 124 -1.80 10.89 8.43
CA PHE A 124 -0.51 10.43 8.92
C PHE A 124 0.12 9.42 7.96
N LEU A 125 -0.64 8.37 7.62
CA LEU A 125 -0.24 7.32 6.70
C LEU A 125 0.20 7.90 5.36
N THR A 126 -0.54 8.88 4.83
CA THR A 126 -0.21 9.49 3.54
C THR A 126 1.03 10.38 3.65
N ARG A 127 1.04 11.33 4.58
CA ARG A 127 2.07 12.39 4.66
C ARG A 127 3.40 11.88 5.19
N PHE A 128 3.38 11.16 6.32
CA PHE A 128 4.59 10.83 7.05
C PHE A 128 5.15 9.47 6.66
N TRP A 129 4.33 8.57 6.11
CA TRP A 129 4.76 7.23 5.73
C TRP A 129 4.85 7.06 4.21
N ALA A 130 3.72 7.19 3.51
CA ALA A 130 3.65 6.90 2.08
C ALA A 130 4.47 7.88 1.23
N ASN A 131 4.42 9.17 1.56
CA ASN A 131 5.14 10.23 0.84
C ASN A 131 6.56 10.48 1.38
N SER A 132 6.97 9.80 2.45
CA SER A 132 8.31 9.95 3.03
C SER A 132 9.30 8.99 2.38
N ALA A 133 10.41 9.51 1.87
CA ALA A 133 11.49 8.70 1.31
C ALA A 133 12.36 8.00 2.37
N THR A 134 12.21 8.39 3.64
CA THR A 134 13.10 7.98 4.76
C THR A 134 12.37 7.19 5.85
N PHE A 135 11.09 6.90 5.65
CA PHE A 135 10.29 6.11 6.59
C PHE A 135 10.20 4.63 6.18
N VAL A 136 10.26 3.64 7.06
CA VAL A 136 10.92 3.62 8.38
C VAL A 136 12.44 3.64 8.20
N HIS A 137 12.92 3.13 7.07
CA HIS A 137 14.33 2.99 6.73
C HIS A 137 14.76 4.15 5.80
N SER A 138 15.99 4.60 5.95
CA SER A 138 16.54 5.67 5.11
C SER A 138 16.72 5.22 3.65
N SER A 139 16.53 6.16 2.73
CA SER A 139 16.82 5.98 1.30
C SER A 139 16.04 4.85 0.58
N VAL A 140 14.89 4.43 1.10
CA VAL A 140 14.04 3.40 0.47
C VAL A 140 13.05 3.98 -0.56
N GLY A 141 12.83 5.30 -0.51
CA GLY A 141 11.88 5.98 -1.38
C GLY A 141 10.45 6.00 -0.84
N VAL A 142 9.56 6.56 -1.64
CA VAL A 142 8.12 6.66 -1.33
C VAL A 142 7.39 5.35 -1.65
N VAL A 143 6.11 5.26 -1.32
CA VAL A 143 5.28 4.12 -1.75
C VAL A 143 5.10 4.17 -3.27
N PRO A 144 5.38 3.08 -4.02
CA PRO A 144 5.24 3.05 -5.48
C PRO A 144 3.84 3.35 -6.00
N VAL A 145 2.82 2.89 -5.25
CA VAL A 145 1.41 2.95 -5.65
C VAL A 145 0.82 4.34 -5.38
N ILE A 146 0.87 4.79 -4.12
CA ILE A 146 0.17 5.99 -3.64
C ILE A 146 1.09 7.15 -3.24
N GLY A 147 2.40 6.95 -3.21
CA GLY A 147 3.35 7.99 -2.76
C GLY A 147 3.32 9.18 -3.72
N ALA A 148 3.03 10.37 -3.20
CA ALA A 148 2.94 11.59 -3.99
C ALA A 148 4.06 12.57 -3.60
N LEU A 149 4.78 13.05 -4.61
CA LEU A 149 5.79 14.10 -4.49
C LEU A 149 5.40 15.27 -5.40
N ALA A 150 6.06 16.42 -5.23
CA ALA A 150 5.87 17.57 -6.13
C ALA A 150 6.30 17.26 -7.58
N SER A 151 7.24 16.32 -7.75
CA SER A 151 7.61 15.74 -9.05
C SER A 151 6.89 14.41 -9.27
N ALA A 152 6.52 14.10 -10.51
CA ALA A 152 6.02 12.78 -10.90
C ALA A 152 7.11 11.70 -10.81
N GLN A 153 8.38 12.10 -10.86
CA GLN A 153 9.52 11.18 -10.74
C GLN A 153 9.68 10.72 -9.29
N ARG A 154 9.63 9.41 -9.07
CA ARG A 154 9.75 8.77 -7.75
C ARG A 154 10.80 7.67 -7.81
N VAL A 155 11.80 7.75 -6.95
CA VAL A 155 12.86 6.73 -6.82
C VAL A 155 12.47 5.75 -5.74
N ILE A 156 12.47 4.45 -6.06
CA ILE A 156 12.03 3.38 -5.17
C ILE A 156 13.14 2.33 -5.02
N GLY A 157 13.53 2.02 -3.78
CA GLY A 157 14.51 0.97 -3.47
C GLY A 157 13.87 -0.41 -3.23
N GLY A 158 14.69 -1.45 -3.29
CA GLY A 158 14.35 -2.81 -2.84
C GLY A 158 13.47 -3.63 -3.79
N LEU A 159 13.07 -3.08 -4.94
CA LEU A 159 12.18 -3.79 -5.88
C LEU A 159 12.89 -4.90 -6.65
N ASN A 160 14.21 -4.82 -6.85
CA ASN A 160 14.98 -5.81 -7.60
C ASN A 160 15.40 -7.00 -6.70
N LEU A 161 15.05 -8.23 -7.12
CA LEU A 161 15.28 -9.49 -6.40
C LEU A 161 16.74 -9.97 -6.44
N THR A 162 17.53 -9.52 -7.42
CA THR A 162 18.94 -9.90 -7.55
C THR A 162 19.87 -8.88 -6.92
N ASP A 163 19.39 -7.67 -6.68
CA ASP A 163 20.14 -6.58 -6.07
C ASP A 163 19.18 -5.59 -5.39
N PHE A 164 19.02 -5.72 -4.07
CA PHE A 164 18.10 -4.89 -3.29
C PHE A 164 18.61 -3.45 -3.09
N THR A 165 19.88 -3.18 -3.43
CA THR A 165 20.46 -1.82 -3.38
C THR A 165 20.10 -1.00 -4.60
N ASN A 166 19.68 -1.67 -5.68
CA ASN A 166 19.22 -1.03 -6.90
C ASN A 166 17.94 -0.23 -6.67
N THR A 167 17.86 0.93 -7.33
CA THR A 167 16.67 1.78 -7.32
C THR A 167 15.96 1.77 -8.66
N THR A 168 14.62 1.73 -8.61
CA THR A 168 13.74 1.86 -9.76
C THR A 168 13.17 3.27 -9.78
N THR A 169 13.37 3.98 -10.89
CA THR A 169 12.76 5.29 -11.11
C THR A 169 11.41 5.11 -11.81
N LEU A 170 10.34 5.50 -11.14
CA LEU A 170 9.02 5.65 -11.74
C LEU A 170 8.88 7.08 -12.26
N THR A 171 8.50 7.24 -13.52
CA THR A 171 8.36 8.56 -14.17
C THR A 171 6.91 9.04 -14.27
N ALA A 172 5.96 8.19 -13.90
CA ALA A 172 4.54 8.49 -13.92
C ALA A 172 3.87 8.12 -12.59
N ASN A 173 2.78 8.83 -12.29
CA ASN A 173 1.86 8.49 -11.22
C ASN A 173 0.80 7.51 -11.77
N PHE A 174 0.77 6.28 -11.24
CA PHE A 174 -0.26 5.30 -11.59
C PHE A 174 -1.61 5.61 -10.92
N ILE A 175 -1.57 6.32 -9.79
CA ILE A 175 -2.75 6.80 -9.08
C ILE A 175 -2.71 8.33 -9.10
N VAL A 176 -3.76 8.95 -9.64
CA VAL A 176 -3.92 10.41 -9.72
C VAL A 176 -5.07 10.82 -8.83
N SER A 177 -4.77 11.53 -7.73
CA SER A 177 -5.82 12.08 -6.86
C SER A 177 -6.61 13.16 -7.60
N ARG A 178 -7.94 13.03 -7.58
CA ARG A 178 -8.89 14.02 -8.13
C ARG A 178 -9.61 14.80 -7.03
N GLY A 179 -9.13 14.70 -5.78
CA GLY A 179 -9.75 15.33 -4.61
C GLY A 179 -10.47 14.33 -3.71
N GLY A 180 -11.23 14.86 -2.77
CA GLY A 180 -11.95 14.12 -1.73
C GLY A 180 -12.36 15.06 -0.60
N GLU A 181 -13.00 14.52 0.44
CA GLU A 181 -13.47 15.31 1.58
C GLU A 181 -13.42 14.48 2.88
N TYR A 182 -13.34 15.15 4.01
CA TYR A 182 -13.45 14.57 5.34
C TYR A 182 -14.87 14.67 5.87
N PHE A 183 -15.44 13.52 6.24
CA PHE A 183 -16.78 13.43 6.82
C PHE A 183 -16.72 12.83 8.21
N PHE A 184 -17.75 13.14 8.99
CA PHE A 184 -18.05 12.45 10.24
C PHE A 184 -19.25 11.53 10.02
N THR A 185 -19.13 10.26 10.41
CA THR A 185 -20.26 9.32 10.43
C THR A 185 -20.86 9.32 11.83
N PRO A 186 -21.96 10.06 12.08
CA PRO A 186 -22.58 10.12 13.40
C PRO A 186 -23.17 8.77 13.82
N SER A 187 -23.37 8.58 15.12
CA SER A 187 -24.15 7.46 15.62
C SER A 187 -25.60 7.55 15.14
N LEU A 188 -26.31 6.42 15.09
CA LEU A 188 -27.74 6.40 14.76
C LEU A 188 -28.56 7.28 15.72
N SER A 189 -28.18 7.33 17.01
CA SER A 189 -28.82 8.21 18.00
C SER A 189 -28.58 9.70 17.75
N ALA A 190 -27.42 10.06 17.19
CA ALA A 190 -27.11 11.44 16.80
C ALA A 190 -27.87 11.85 15.54
N ILE A 191 -28.05 10.93 14.59
CA ILE A 191 -28.94 11.14 13.44
C ILE A 191 -30.36 11.39 13.94
N ALA A 192 -30.89 10.51 14.80
CA ALA A 192 -32.28 10.55 15.23
C ALA A 192 -32.67 11.76 16.08
N ASN A 193 -31.72 12.40 16.78
CA ASN A 193 -32.03 13.51 17.71
C ASN A 193 -31.32 14.83 17.33
N PRO A 194 -30.02 15.05 17.63
CA PRO A 194 -29.39 16.37 17.47
C PRO A 194 -29.23 16.84 16.02
N LEU A 195 -29.30 15.94 15.03
CA LEU A 195 -29.13 16.28 13.61
C LEU A 195 -30.44 16.25 12.82
N SER A 196 -31.52 15.69 13.38
CA SER A 196 -32.85 15.72 12.78
C SER A 196 -33.58 16.98 13.25
N VAL A 197 -33.54 18.04 12.43
CA VAL A 197 -34.34 19.26 12.60
C VAL A 197 -35.69 19.14 11.91
#